data_AF-A0A8T1V2K9-F1
#
_entry.id   AF-A0A8T1V2K9-F1
#
_cell.length_a   1.000
_cell.length_b   1.000
_cell.length_c   1.000
_cell.angle_alpha   90.00
_cell.angle_beta   90.00
_cell.angle_gamma   90.00
#
_symmetry.space_group_name_H-M   'P 1'
#
loop_
_entity.id
_entity.type
_entity.pdbx_description
1 polymer ?
#
loop_
_entity_poly.entity_id
_entity_poly.type
_entity_poly.pdbx_seq_one_letter_code
_entity_poly.pdbx_strand_id
1 'polypeptide(L)'
;MATTSMRSSASVGFWGPPTSTIDWCENNYEYSYYIAEFWNTISNSLFVLLGLYGLYRSIKMGLEPRFHLQFIGVMVTGFGSAMFHGTLQHVYQQCDETPMVWSILAWIYIVYNNEIEQIPIKNANNYVIAFLTTIGAIFTVVHAIYRFTTVFQLFFGILAVLGAGRLCVHYAEVKDPRARAVARSYVTSSLIGFAFWLMDYHYCHIVRGLPVNPQGHAW
;
A
#
# COMPACT_ATOMS: atom_id res chain seq x y z
N MET A 1 -18.84 1.29 42.48
CA MET A 1 -18.60 0.16 41.54
C MET A 1 -17.56 0.62 40.55
N ALA A 2 -16.34 0.10 40.66
CA ALA A 2 -15.24 0.44 39.77
C ALA A 2 -15.45 -0.24 38.41
N THR A 3 -15.46 0.55 37.35
CA THR A 3 -15.39 0.08 35.95
C THR A 3 -14.02 -0.56 35.74
N THR A 4 -13.98 -1.88 35.71
CA THR A 4 -12.80 -2.65 35.33
C THR A 4 -12.45 -2.33 33.87
N SER A 5 -11.36 -1.58 33.68
CA SER A 5 -10.66 -1.49 32.40
C SER A 5 -10.20 -2.90 32.02
N MET A 6 -10.89 -3.55 31.08
CA MET A 6 -10.35 -4.71 30.38
C MET A 6 -9.20 -4.23 29.49
N ARG A 7 -8.00 -4.11 30.06
CA ARG A 7 -6.78 -4.28 29.28
C ARG A 7 -6.76 -5.74 28.85
N SER A 8 -7.28 -6.02 27.66
CA SER A 8 -6.95 -7.23 26.91
C SER A 8 -5.43 -7.37 26.93
N SER A 9 -4.90 -8.31 27.70
CA SER A 9 -3.51 -8.72 27.56
C SER A 9 -3.38 -9.24 26.13
N ALA A 10 -2.70 -8.49 25.26
CA ALA A 10 -2.42 -8.95 23.91
C ALA A 10 -1.85 -10.38 24.01
N SER A 11 -2.52 -11.33 23.36
CA SER A 11 -2.05 -12.70 23.22
C SER A 11 -0.65 -12.64 22.62
N VAL A 12 0.36 -13.06 23.39
CA VAL A 12 1.72 -13.18 22.87
C VAL A 12 1.77 -14.46 22.05
N GLY A 13 1.84 -14.33 20.73
CA GLY A 13 2.01 -15.45 19.82
C GLY A 13 3.48 -15.76 19.52
N PHE A 14 3.72 -16.54 18.47
CA PHE A 14 5.03 -17.09 18.12
C PHE A 14 6.15 -16.04 17.98
N TRP A 15 5.86 -14.87 17.42
CA TRP A 15 6.85 -13.82 17.13
C TRP A 15 7.17 -12.91 18.31
N GLY A 16 6.57 -13.17 19.48
CA GLY A 16 6.73 -12.33 20.67
C GLY A 16 5.85 -11.08 20.65
N PRO A 17 6.09 -10.13 21.57
CA PRO A 17 5.33 -8.89 21.64
C PRO A 17 5.48 -8.04 20.36
N PRO A 18 4.43 -7.33 19.92
CA PRO A 18 4.52 -6.37 18.83
C PRO A 18 5.60 -5.32 19.08
N THR A 19 6.43 -5.05 18.06
CA THR A 19 7.41 -3.95 18.08
C THR A 19 7.09 -2.86 17.05
N SER A 20 6.08 -3.08 16.21
CA SER A 20 5.56 -2.09 15.27
C SER A 20 5.01 -0.86 15.99
N THR A 21 4.92 0.23 15.24
CA THR A 21 4.38 1.50 15.73
C THR A 21 2.85 1.57 15.64
N ILE A 22 2.25 0.62 14.91
CA ILE A 22 0.81 0.47 14.72
C ILE A 22 0.41 -1.01 14.82
N ASP A 23 -0.76 -1.24 15.39
CA ASP A 23 -1.46 -2.52 15.55
C ASP A 23 -2.88 -2.28 15.02
N TRP A 24 -3.37 -3.12 14.10
CA TRP A 24 -4.62 -2.84 13.39
C TRP A 24 -5.82 -3.40 14.13
N CYS A 25 -7.00 -3.31 13.50
CA CYS A 25 -8.24 -3.64 14.16
C CYS A 25 -8.53 -5.15 14.24
N GLU A 26 -7.85 -5.97 13.46
CA GLU A 26 -7.94 -7.43 13.61
C GLU A 26 -7.42 -7.86 15.00
N ASN A 27 -7.97 -8.92 15.61
CA ASN A 27 -7.44 -9.39 16.89
C ASN A 27 -6.20 -10.26 16.67
N ASN A 28 -5.16 -9.97 17.43
CA ASN A 28 -3.89 -10.65 17.31
C ASN A 28 -3.97 -12.13 17.72
N TYR A 29 -3.46 -13.01 16.86
CA TYR A 29 -3.37 -14.45 17.02
C TYR A 29 -4.73 -15.13 17.27
N GLU A 30 -5.84 -14.55 16.80
CA GLU A 30 -7.20 -15.11 16.96
C GLU A 30 -7.35 -16.46 16.24
N TYR A 31 -6.82 -16.57 15.02
CA TYR A 31 -6.98 -17.75 14.16
C TYR A 31 -5.75 -18.65 14.11
N SER A 32 -4.58 -18.16 14.54
CA SER A 32 -3.31 -18.89 14.43
C SER A 32 -2.33 -18.42 15.50
N TYR A 33 -1.53 -19.34 16.05
CA TYR A 33 -0.41 -18.99 16.93
C TYR A 33 0.79 -18.37 16.17
N TYR A 34 0.87 -18.58 14.85
CA TYR A 34 2.01 -18.17 14.01
C TYR A 34 1.77 -16.88 13.22
N ILE A 35 0.52 -16.48 13.03
CA ILE A 35 0.12 -15.33 12.22
C ILE A 35 -0.67 -14.39 13.14
N ALA A 36 -0.15 -13.18 13.35
CA ALA A 36 -0.74 -12.20 14.25
C ALA A 36 -2.10 -11.71 13.73
N GLU A 37 -2.16 -11.09 12.55
CA GLU A 37 -3.42 -10.64 11.94
C GLU A 37 -3.70 -11.52 10.72
N PHE A 38 -4.54 -12.55 10.90
CA PHE A 38 -4.74 -13.61 9.92
C PHE A 38 -5.31 -13.10 8.59
N TRP A 39 -6.42 -12.38 8.64
CA TRP A 39 -7.10 -11.85 7.46
C TRP A 39 -6.26 -10.79 6.75
N ASN A 40 -5.66 -9.87 7.49
CA ASN A 40 -4.73 -8.88 6.95
C ASN A 40 -3.48 -9.53 6.32
N THR A 41 -3.03 -10.68 6.82
CA THR A 41 -1.89 -11.41 6.23
C THR A 41 -2.28 -12.12 4.94
N ILE A 42 -3.39 -12.86 4.92
CA ILE A 42 -3.72 -13.69 3.75
C ILE A 42 -4.27 -12.88 2.57
N SER A 43 -4.90 -11.72 2.81
CA SER A 43 -5.42 -10.84 1.76
C SER A 43 -4.30 -10.38 0.81
N ASN A 44 -3.08 -10.22 1.33
CA ASN A 44 -1.89 -9.86 0.59
C ASN A 44 -1.46 -10.89 -0.48
N SER A 45 -1.96 -12.13 -0.42
CA SER A 45 -1.74 -13.12 -1.48
C SER A 45 -2.22 -12.62 -2.85
N LEU A 46 -3.29 -11.82 -2.89
CA LEU A 46 -3.82 -11.24 -4.13
C LEU A 46 -2.83 -10.24 -4.76
N PHE A 47 -2.13 -9.45 -3.95
CA PHE A 47 -1.11 -8.51 -4.45
C PHE A 47 0.01 -9.27 -5.15
N VAL A 48 0.48 -10.36 -4.54
CA VAL A 48 1.54 -11.21 -5.11
C VAL A 48 1.07 -11.91 -6.39
N LEU A 49 -0.11 -12.54 -6.38
CA LEU A 49 -0.62 -13.29 -7.52
C LEU A 49 -0.95 -12.38 -8.71
N LEU A 50 -1.61 -11.25 -8.48
CA LEU A 50 -1.94 -10.28 -9.53
C LEU A 50 -0.70 -9.54 -10.02
N GLY A 51 0.25 -9.22 -9.14
CA GLY A 51 1.55 -8.67 -9.50
C GLY A 51 2.34 -9.60 -10.41
N LEU A 52 2.40 -10.89 -10.08
CA LEU A 52 3.05 -11.91 -10.91
C LEU A 52 2.39 -12.05 -12.29
N TYR A 53 1.05 -12.11 -12.31
CA TYR A 53 0.30 -12.15 -13.56
C TYR A 53 0.54 -10.90 -14.41
N GLY A 54 0.51 -9.72 -13.80
CA GLY A 54 0.78 -8.44 -14.46
C GLY A 54 2.20 -8.36 -15.03
N LEU A 55 3.20 -8.81 -14.26
CA LEU A 55 4.58 -8.89 -14.71
C LEU A 55 4.72 -9.80 -15.94
N TYR A 56 4.19 -11.03 -15.87
CA TYR A 56 4.18 -11.96 -17.00
C TYR A 56 3.53 -11.34 -18.25
N ARG A 57 2.36 -10.72 -18.09
CA ARG A 57 1.64 -10.09 -19.20
C ARG A 57 2.41 -8.91 -19.79
N SER A 58 2.98 -8.06 -18.94
CA SER A 58 3.75 -6.89 -19.40
C SER A 58 4.97 -7.29 -20.22
N ILE A 59 5.70 -8.34 -19.80
CA ILE A 59 6.84 -8.89 -20.54
C ILE A 59 6.37 -9.48 -21.88
N LYS A 60 5.32 -10.31 -21.85
CA LYS A 60 4.77 -10.94 -23.06
C LYS A 60 4.27 -9.92 -24.09
N MET A 61 3.80 -8.77 -23.64
CA MET A 61 3.34 -7.67 -24.49
C MET A 61 4.47 -6.74 -24.95
N GLY A 62 5.71 -6.94 -24.48
CA GLY A 62 6.86 -6.10 -24.83
C GLY A 62 6.73 -4.67 -24.29
N LEU A 63 6.08 -4.49 -23.14
CA LEU A 63 5.97 -3.16 -22.51
C LEU A 63 7.32 -2.67 -22.00
N GLU A 64 7.46 -1.36 -21.84
CA GLU A 64 8.69 -0.75 -21.32
C GLU A 64 9.02 -1.23 -19.89
N PRO A 65 10.32 -1.29 -19.51
CA PRO A 65 10.76 -1.79 -18.20
C PRO A 65 10.10 -1.14 -16.98
N ARG A 66 9.68 0.13 -17.10
CA ARG A 66 8.94 0.85 -16.05
C ARG A 66 7.64 0.14 -15.63
N PHE A 67 6.95 -0.51 -16.57
CA PHE A 67 5.73 -1.25 -16.26
C PHE A 67 6.05 -2.56 -15.55
N HIS A 68 7.15 -3.24 -15.89
CA HIS A 68 7.62 -4.42 -15.17
C HIS A 68 7.98 -4.05 -13.72
N LEU A 69 8.70 -2.94 -13.54
CA LEU A 69 9.08 -2.42 -12.23
C LEU A 69 7.84 -2.16 -11.36
N GLN A 70 6.76 -1.61 -11.93
CA GLN A 70 5.52 -1.40 -11.20
C GLN A 70 4.93 -2.72 -10.65
N PHE A 71 4.86 -3.76 -11.48
CA PHE A 71 4.33 -5.06 -11.04
C PHE A 71 5.23 -5.75 -10.01
N ILE A 72 6.54 -5.63 -10.15
CA ILE A 72 7.50 -6.08 -9.14
C ILE A 72 7.28 -5.32 -7.82
N GLY A 73 7.10 -4.00 -7.88
CA GLY A 73 6.81 -3.17 -6.71
C GLY A 73 5.56 -3.62 -5.95
N VAL A 74 4.47 -3.91 -6.68
CA VAL A 74 3.23 -4.46 -6.09
C VAL A 74 3.49 -5.79 -5.37
N MET A 75 4.29 -6.70 -5.95
CA MET A 75 4.63 -7.97 -5.31
C MET A 75 5.47 -7.75 -4.04
N VAL A 76 6.48 -6.86 -4.10
CA VAL A 76 7.34 -6.56 -2.95
C VAL A 76 6.52 -5.96 -1.81
N THR A 77 5.61 -5.03 -2.10
CA THR A 77 4.64 -4.51 -1.13
C THR A 77 3.78 -5.64 -0.55
N GLY A 78 3.20 -6.53 -1.37
CA GLY A 78 2.39 -7.64 -0.89
C GLY A 78 3.14 -8.60 0.04
N PHE A 79 4.38 -8.96 -0.29
CA PHE A 79 5.23 -9.77 0.60
C PHE A 79 5.58 -9.02 1.90
N GLY A 80 5.93 -7.74 1.79
CA GLY A 80 6.22 -6.87 2.93
C GLY A 80 5.05 -6.78 3.91
N SER A 81 3.87 -6.46 3.38
CA SER A 81 2.63 -6.34 4.14
C SER A 81 2.23 -7.68 4.79
N ALA A 82 2.34 -8.80 4.07
CA ALA A 82 2.09 -10.12 4.66
C ALA A 82 3.06 -10.43 5.82
N MET A 83 4.34 -10.10 5.69
CA MET A 83 5.31 -10.26 6.79
C MET A 83 5.00 -9.32 7.95
N PHE A 84 4.58 -8.09 7.69
CA PHE A 84 4.21 -7.14 8.72
C PHE A 84 2.99 -7.63 9.51
N HIS A 85 1.87 -7.88 8.84
CA HIS A 85 0.64 -8.35 9.47
C HIS A 85 0.81 -9.73 10.14
N GLY A 86 1.69 -10.58 9.61
CA GLY A 86 1.96 -11.89 10.20
C GLY A 86 2.72 -11.83 11.52
N THR A 87 3.47 -10.75 11.79
CA THR A 87 4.46 -10.71 12.88
C THR A 87 4.32 -9.51 13.83
N LEU A 88 3.75 -8.41 13.34
CA LEU A 88 3.71 -7.09 13.97
C LEU A 88 5.10 -6.60 14.46
N GLN A 89 6.16 -6.93 13.71
CA GLN A 89 7.51 -6.45 14.00
C GLN A 89 7.88 -5.25 13.14
N HIS A 90 8.56 -4.27 13.75
CA HIS A 90 8.91 -3.02 13.06
C HIS A 90 9.78 -3.21 11.81
N VAL A 91 10.65 -4.23 11.79
CA VAL A 91 11.48 -4.53 10.62
C VAL A 91 10.60 -4.85 9.42
N TYR A 92 9.54 -5.63 9.62
CA TYR A 92 8.61 -5.97 8.54
C TYR A 92 7.62 -4.84 8.25
N GLN A 93 7.27 -3.99 9.23
CA GLN A 93 6.57 -2.72 8.94
C GLN A 93 7.38 -1.86 7.95
N GLN A 94 8.70 -1.81 8.06
CA GLN A 94 9.55 -1.15 7.06
C GLN A 94 9.52 -1.86 5.70
N CYS A 95 9.43 -3.18 5.68
CA CYS A 95 9.26 -3.96 4.45
C CYS A 95 7.89 -3.73 3.79
N ASP A 96 6.89 -3.23 4.50
CA ASP A 96 5.57 -2.88 3.95
C ASP A 96 5.55 -1.43 3.44
N GLU A 97 5.74 -0.47 4.36
CA GLU A 97 5.52 0.95 4.10
C GLU A 97 6.55 1.55 3.11
N THR A 98 7.81 1.13 3.18
CA THR A 98 8.87 1.66 2.31
C THR A 98 8.64 1.25 0.84
N PRO A 99 8.43 -0.02 0.50
CA PRO A 99 8.09 -0.42 -0.87
C PRO A 99 6.82 0.22 -1.44
N MET A 100 5.82 0.53 -0.61
CA MET A 100 4.65 1.29 -1.06
C MET A 100 5.04 2.66 -1.61
N VAL A 101 5.93 3.38 -0.93
CA VAL A 101 6.43 4.69 -1.38
C VAL A 101 7.25 4.58 -2.66
N TRP A 102 8.15 3.60 -2.76
CA TRP A 102 8.91 3.39 -4.00
C TRP A 102 7.98 3.05 -5.18
N SER A 103 6.97 2.22 -4.95
CA SER A 103 6.01 1.80 -5.96
C SER A 103 5.13 2.97 -6.43
N ILE A 104 4.69 3.86 -5.54
CA ILE A 104 3.89 5.02 -5.93
C ILE A 104 4.73 6.09 -6.65
N LEU A 105 6.02 6.24 -6.31
CA LEU A 105 6.94 7.13 -7.04
C LEU A 105 7.19 6.62 -8.47
N ALA A 106 7.39 5.31 -8.64
CA ALA A 106 7.47 4.70 -9.97
C ALA A 106 6.16 4.88 -10.77
N TRP A 107 5.02 4.72 -10.10
CA TRP A 107 3.72 4.97 -10.72
C TRP A 107 3.53 6.43 -11.15
N ILE A 108 3.94 7.40 -10.32
CA ILE A 108 3.93 8.82 -10.66
C ILE A 108 4.76 9.09 -11.92
N TYR A 109 5.96 8.51 -12.01
CA TYR A 109 6.78 8.60 -13.22
C TYR A 109 6.05 8.07 -14.46
N ILE A 110 5.35 6.94 -14.34
CA ILE A 110 4.59 6.34 -15.44
C ILE A 110 3.43 7.23 -15.88
N VAL A 111 2.58 7.71 -14.96
CA VAL A 111 1.35 8.45 -15.31
C VAL A 111 1.62 9.88 -15.79
N TYR A 112 2.75 10.47 -15.40
CA TYR A 112 3.18 11.81 -15.84
C TYR A 112 4.15 11.78 -17.04
N ASN A 113 4.38 10.63 -17.68
CA ASN A 113 5.36 10.51 -18.75
C ASN A 113 5.15 11.54 -19.89
N ASN A 114 3.90 11.74 -20.31
CA ASN A 114 3.59 12.67 -21.40
C ASN A 114 3.98 14.12 -21.05
N GLU A 115 3.75 14.54 -19.81
CA GLU A 115 4.18 15.85 -19.32
C GLU A 115 5.70 15.96 -19.25
N ILE A 116 6.36 14.90 -18.79
CA ILE A 116 7.83 14.85 -18.65
C ILE A 116 8.50 14.98 -20.04
N GLU A 117 7.93 14.34 -21.06
CA GLU A 117 8.42 14.44 -22.45
C GLU A 117 8.28 15.83 -23.06
N GLN A 118 7.34 16.65 -22.57
CA GLN A 118 7.12 18.03 -23.04
C GLN A 118 8.03 19.06 -22.36
N ILE A 119 8.79 18.68 -21.33
CA ILE A 119 9.71 19.59 -20.65
C ILE A 119 10.82 20.01 -21.63
N PRO A 120 11.06 21.32 -21.85
CA PRO A 120 12.05 21.82 -22.82
C PRO A 120 13.49 21.76 -22.26
N ILE A 121 13.85 20.64 -21.64
CA ILE A 121 15.16 20.38 -21.05
C ILE A 121 15.68 19.07 -21.62
N LYS A 122 16.88 19.10 -22.20
CA LYS A 122 17.56 17.88 -22.68
C LYS A 122 17.70 16.88 -21.54
N ASN A 123 17.32 15.62 -21.75
CA ASN A 123 17.33 14.55 -20.75
C ASN A 123 16.41 14.78 -19.52
N ALA A 124 15.31 15.54 -19.67
CA ALA A 124 14.32 15.76 -18.61
C ALA A 124 13.90 14.46 -17.89
N ASN A 125 13.69 13.37 -18.64
CA ASN A 125 13.40 12.04 -18.09
C ASN A 125 14.41 11.59 -17.01
N ASN A 126 15.72 11.72 -17.28
CA ASN A 126 16.75 11.30 -16.33
C ASN A 126 16.77 12.17 -15.08
N TYR A 127 16.52 13.48 -15.23
CA TYR A 127 16.43 14.39 -14.09
C TYR A 127 15.21 14.08 -13.22
N VAL A 128 14.07 13.76 -13.82
CA VAL A 128 12.86 13.38 -13.07
C VAL A 128 13.06 12.04 -12.35
N ILE A 129 13.66 11.04 -13.01
CA ILE A 129 14.01 9.76 -12.37
C ILE A 129 14.95 10.00 -11.18
N ALA A 130 16.01 10.81 -11.36
CA ALA A 130 16.95 11.13 -10.28
C ALA A 130 16.26 11.86 -9.11
N PHE A 131 15.37 12.81 -9.42
CA PHE A 131 14.59 13.54 -8.43
C PHE A 131 13.67 12.63 -7.61
N LEU A 132 12.87 11.80 -8.27
CA LEU A 132 11.96 10.85 -7.61
C LEU A 132 12.74 9.79 -6.81
N THR A 133 13.87 9.31 -7.34
CA THR A 133 14.75 8.38 -6.62
C THR A 133 15.34 9.04 -5.37
N THR A 134 15.73 10.32 -5.46
CA THR A 134 16.24 11.08 -4.31
C THR A 134 15.17 11.23 -3.24
N ILE A 135 13.92 11.53 -3.63
CA ILE A 135 12.78 11.56 -2.70
C ILE A 135 12.60 10.20 -2.01
N GLY A 136 12.59 9.11 -2.77
CA GLY A 136 12.44 7.75 -2.22
C GLY A 136 13.57 7.38 -1.26
N ALA A 137 14.81 7.74 -1.58
CA ALA A 137 15.97 7.48 -0.73
C ALA A 137 15.92 8.29 0.57
N ILE A 138 15.58 9.59 0.50
CA ILE A 138 15.39 10.44 1.68
C ILE A 138 14.28 9.87 2.55
N PHE A 139 13.12 9.55 1.97
CA PHE A 139 12.01 8.94 2.70
C PHE A 139 12.46 7.65 3.40
N THR A 140 13.14 6.75 2.69
CA THR A 140 13.62 5.47 3.24
C THR A 140 14.53 5.68 4.45
N VAL A 141 15.53 6.56 4.35
CA VAL A 141 16.49 6.81 5.45
C VAL A 141 15.79 7.46 6.64
N VAL A 142 14.99 8.49 6.39
CA VAL A 142 14.32 9.26 7.44
C VAL A 142 13.26 8.38 8.13
N HIS A 143 12.51 7.58 7.39
CA HIS A 143 11.52 6.65 7.94
C HIS A 143 12.14 5.51 8.74
N ALA A 144 13.27 4.96 8.29
CA ALA A 144 13.99 3.92 9.02
C ALA A 144 14.50 4.40 10.40
N ILE A 145 14.87 5.69 10.50
CA ILE A 145 15.36 6.30 11.75
C ILE A 145 14.21 6.68 12.69
N TYR A 146 13.21 7.40 12.17
CA TYR A 146 12.20 8.05 13.01
C TYR A 146 10.86 7.30 13.08
N ARG A 147 10.59 6.36 12.17
CA ARG A 147 9.45 5.43 12.21
C ARG A 147 8.08 6.13 12.31
N PHE A 148 7.81 7.08 11.42
CA PHE A 148 6.62 7.95 11.50
C PHE A 148 5.44 7.44 10.66
N THR A 149 4.59 6.58 11.22
CA THR A 149 3.42 6.04 10.49
C THR A 149 2.51 7.13 9.90
N THR A 150 2.18 8.18 10.67
CA THR A 150 1.29 9.24 10.18
C THR A 150 1.88 10.06 9.04
N VAL A 151 3.17 10.39 9.10
CA VAL A 151 3.82 11.15 8.01
C VAL A 151 3.93 10.27 6.76
N PHE A 152 4.19 8.97 6.90
CA PHE A 152 4.09 8.02 5.79
C PHE A 152 2.69 8.02 5.16
N GLN A 153 1.62 7.85 5.96
CA GLN A 153 0.25 7.83 5.48
C GLN A 153 -0.13 9.10 4.70
N LEU A 154 0.22 10.28 5.24
CA LEU A 154 -0.02 11.55 4.57
C LEU A 154 0.78 11.68 3.28
N PHE A 155 2.06 11.34 3.31
CA PHE A 155 2.94 11.41 2.14
C PHE A 155 2.47 10.48 1.01
N PHE A 156 2.20 9.22 1.34
CA PHE A 156 1.65 8.24 0.42
C PHE A 156 0.28 8.67 -0.12
N GLY A 157 -0.62 9.16 0.75
CA GLY A 157 -1.94 9.63 0.38
C GLY A 157 -1.91 10.80 -0.61
N ILE A 158 -1.01 11.78 -0.41
CA ILE A 158 -0.81 12.89 -1.35
C ILE A 158 -0.36 12.37 -2.71
N LEU A 159 0.63 11.47 -2.77
CA LEU A 159 1.11 10.89 -4.03
C LEU A 159 0.03 10.06 -4.72
N ALA A 160 -0.74 9.29 -3.97
CA ALA A 160 -1.86 8.51 -4.49
C ALA A 160 -2.94 9.40 -5.12
N VAL A 161 -3.33 10.49 -4.44
CA VAL A 161 -4.30 11.47 -4.98
C VAL A 161 -3.78 12.16 -6.24
N LEU A 162 -2.51 12.57 -6.25
CA LEU A 162 -1.90 13.21 -7.42
C LEU A 162 -1.91 12.29 -8.64
N GLY A 163 -1.43 11.06 -8.50
CA GLY A 163 -1.41 10.13 -9.62
C GLY A 163 -2.82 9.66 -10.02
N ALA A 164 -3.77 9.53 -9.09
CA ALA A 164 -5.15 9.15 -9.41
C ALA A 164 -5.85 10.29 -10.16
N GLY A 165 -5.66 11.54 -9.73
CA GLY A 165 -6.12 12.72 -10.43
C GLY A 165 -5.56 12.79 -11.85
N ARG A 166 -4.25 12.55 -12.01
CA ARG A 166 -3.60 12.51 -13.32
C ARG A 166 -4.15 11.39 -14.22
N LEU A 167 -4.36 10.20 -13.66
CA LEU A 167 -4.97 9.06 -14.34
C LEU A 167 -6.38 9.42 -14.84
N CYS A 168 -7.20 10.04 -13.99
CA CYS A 168 -8.55 10.49 -14.36
C CYS A 168 -8.52 11.46 -15.55
N VAL A 169 -7.60 12.43 -15.55
CA VAL A 169 -7.42 13.37 -16.68
C VAL A 169 -7.01 12.61 -17.95
N HIS A 170 -6.04 11.70 -17.86
CA HIS A 170 -5.60 10.90 -19.02
C HIS A 170 -6.76 10.11 -19.64
N TYR A 171 -7.51 9.38 -18.82
CA TYR A 171 -8.58 8.51 -19.29
C TYR A 171 -9.88 9.28 -19.61
N ALA A 172 -9.98 10.57 -19.31
CA ALA A 172 -11.07 11.41 -19.82
C ALA A 172 -10.94 11.67 -21.34
N GLU A 173 -9.71 11.68 -21.86
CA GLU A 173 -9.40 11.93 -23.27
C GLU A 173 -9.36 10.64 -24.12
N VAL A 174 -9.13 9.48 -23.48
CA VAL A 174 -9.09 8.17 -24.14
C VAL A 174 -10.46 7.79 -24.71
N LYS A 175 -10.51 7.47 -26.01
CA LYS A 175 -11.77 7.10 -26.68
C LYS A 175 -12.24 5.67 -26.40
N ASP A 176 -11.32 4.75 -26.08
CA ASP A 176 -11.65 3.34 -25.84
C ASP A 176 -12.49 3.18 -24.55
N PRO A 177 -13.75 2.70 -24.63
CA PRO A 177 -14.58 2.50 -23.46
C PRO A 177 -14.04 1.44 -22.50
N ARG A 178 -13.26 0.45 -22.97
CA ARG A 178 -12.69 -0.59 -22.10
C ARG A 178 -11.58 -0.01 -21.23
N ALA A 179 -10.68 0.76 -21.83
CA ALA A 179 -9.63 1.49 -21.13
C ALA A 179 -10.22 2.41 -20.04
N ARG A 180 -11.28 3.15 -20.38
CA ARG A 180 -12.01 4.00 -19.41
C ARG A 180 -12.67 3.20 -18.28
N ALA A 181 -13.24 2.03 -18.59
CA ALA A 181 -13.85 1.17 -17.58
C ALA A 181 -12.81 0.66 -16.57
N VAL A 182 -11.61 0.30 -17.03
CA VAL A 182 -10.50 -0.12 -16.16
C VAL A 182 -10.05 1.03 -15.25
N ALA A 183 -9.85 2.24 -15.79
CA ALA A 183 -9.46 3.39 -14.97
C ALA A 183 -10.53 3.78 -13.94
N ARG A 184 -11.81 3.73 -14.32
CA ARG A 184 -12.93 3.95 -13.38
C ARG A 184 -12.96 2.88 -12.30
N SER A 185 -12.82 1.61 -12.68
CA SER A 185 -12.77 0.50 -11.71
C SER A 185 -11.63 0.70 -10.72
N TYR A 186 -10.44 1.09 -11.17
CA TYR A 186 -9.31 1.40 -10.28
C TYR A 186 -9.68 2.47 -9.25
N VAL A 187 -10.17 3.63 -9.69
CA VAL A 187 -10.53 4.74 -8.78
C VAL A 187 -11.65 4.34 -7.83
N THR A 188 -12.70 3.69 -8.32
CA THR A 188 -13.82 3.25 -7.49
C THR A 188 -13.38 2.22 -6.45
N SER A 189 -12.61 1.21 -6.83
CA SER A 189 -12.08 0.20 -5.90
C SER A 189 -11.14 0.84 -4.87
N SER A 190 -10.28 1.78 -5.26
CA SER A 190 -9.41 2.51 -4.32
C SER A 190 -10.20 3.32 -3.30
N LEU A 191 -11.29 3.98 -3.71
CA LEU A 191 -12.15 4.73 -2.79
C LEU A 191 -12.91 3.83 -1.82
N ILE A 192 -13.36 2.67 -2.28
CA ILE A 192 -14.01 1.66 -1.44
C ILE A 192 -13.01 1.11 -0.40
N GLY A 193 -11.82 0.71 -0.83
CA GLY A 193 -10.77 0.23 0.07
C GLY A 193 -10.34 1.31 1.07
N PHE A 194 -10.20 2.57 0.64
CA PHE A 194 -9.92 3.68 1.55
C PHE A 194 -11.03 3.91 2.60
N ALA A 195 -12.30 3.72 2.22
CA ALA A 195 -13.41 3.80 3.17
C ALA A 195 -13.37 2.67 4.21
N PHE A 196 -13.05 1.43 3.79
CA PHE A 196 -12.86 0.31 4.71
C PHE A 196 -11.66 0.51 5.63
N TRP A 197 -10.55 1.01 5.09
CA TRP A 197 -9.36 1.39 5.86
C TRP A 197 -9.68 2.45 6.93
N LEU A 198 -10.38 3.53 6.55
CA LEU A 198 -10.79 4.57 7.51
C LEU A 198 -11.72 4.03 8.60
N MET A 199 -12.62 3.11 8.24
CA MET A 199 -13.52 2.45 9.18
C MET A 199 -12.72 1.68 10.25
N ASP A 200 -11.79 0.83 9.84
CA ASP A 200 -10.96 0.07 10.76
C ASP A 200 -10.01 0.97 11.57
N TYR A 201 -9.43 1.99 10.94
CA TYR A 201 -8.49 2.89 11.60
C TYR A 201 -9.14 3.77 12.68
N HIS A 202 -10.30 4.37 12.39
CA HIS A 202 -10.93 5.33 13.32
C HIS A 202 -12.00 4.71 14.22
N TYR A 203 -12.69 3.66 13.75
CA TYR A 203 -13.86 3.11 14.44
C TYR A 203 -13.61 1.70 14.99
N CYS A 204 -12.35 1.30 15.18
CA CYS A 204 -12.02 -0.05 15.62
C CYS A 204 -12.78 -0.50 16.89
N HIS A 205 -12.94 0.39 17.87
CA HIS A 205 -13.67 0.10 19.10
C HIS A 205 -15.14 -0.28 18.88
N ILE A 206 -15.76 0.21 17.79
CA ILE A 206 -17.11 -0.16 17.36
C ILE A 206 -17.04 -1.45 16.56
N VAL A 207 -16.12 -1.52 15.59
CA VAL A 207 -15.97 -2.63 14.64
C VAL A 207 -15.68 -3.96 15.37
N ARG A 208 -14.82 -3.97 16.37
CA ARG A 208 -14.56 -5.14 17.24
C ARG A 208 -15.76 -5.57 18.08
N GLY A 209 -16.70 -4.66 18.34
CA GLY A 209 -17.92 -4.93 19.10
C GLY A 209 -19.04 -5.56 18.26
N LEU A 210 -18.88 -5.64 16.93
CA LEU A 210 -19.85 -6.28 16.05
C LEU A 210 -19.79 -7.81 16.20
N PRO A 211 -20.91 -8.53 15.95
CA PRO A 211 -20.91 -10.00 15.98
C PRO A 211 -19.89 -10.66 15.03
N VAL A 212 -19.55 -9.96 13.95
CA VAL A 212 -18.53 -10.34 12.99
C VAL A 212 -17.72 -9.10 12.68
N ASN A 213 -16.40 -9.16 12.92
CA ASN A 213 -15.50 -8.10 12.49
C ASN A 213 -15.41 -8.14 10.95
N PRO A 214 -15.80 -7.07 10.23
CA PRO A 214 -15.70 -7.01 8.78
C PRO A 214 -14.26 -7.09 8.25
N GLN A 215 -13.25 -6.86 9.08
CA GLN A 215 -11.83 -6.81 8.70
C GLN A 215 -11.60 -5.78 7.58
N GLY A 216 -12.02 -4.53 7.81
CA GLY A 216 -11.94 -3.48 6.79
C GLY A 216 -10.52 -3.24 6.27
N HIS A 217 -9.50 -3.39 7.10
CA HIS A 217 -8.10 -3.27 6.67
C HIS A 217 -7.66 -4.39 5.71
N ALA A 218 -8.33 -5.54 5.72
CA ALA A 218 -8.02 -6.66 4.83
C ALA A 218 -8.60 -6.49 3.41
N TRP A 219 -9.63 -5.64 3.22
CA TRP A 219 -10.39 -5.46 1.98
C TRP A 219 -10.02 -4.20 1.20
#